data_AF-A0A316H7D4-F1
#
_entry.id   AF-A0A316H7D4-F1
#
_cell.length_a   1.000
_cell.length_b   1.000
_cell.length_c   1.000
_cell.angle_alpha   90.00
_cell.angle_beta   90.00
_cell.angle_gamma   90.00
#
_symmetry.space_group_name_H-M   'P 1'
#
loop_
_entity.id
_entity.type
_entity.pdbx_description
1 polymer ?
#
loop_
_entity_poly.entity_id
_entity_poly.type
_entity_poly.pdbx_seq_one_letter_code
_entity_poly.pdbx_strand_id
1 'polypeptide(L)'
;MICDQDSAIEVVRNTIELSTEGSKNIVLVGGKNGYGKTNFLMSLVWCLYGDDIAKIDENFKREIHKEGNYSRFLKSSLNWDAANSGVEEFSVEIEFSKVELPDAKDIKSDDNYKCKLIRTFNTGTSSEDFNILVENINPNLFLETDHKKVFVNDYLIPIEAAKFVFFDAEKIASWAELSTKDEGSVLNDALGKILGLDIYEALIGDLESYTDGLRKDSATSTVKQQITTTEKGIELNAEKISFLEDEILKRETAIIELKGKIIEYESFLISQGKRVLSVDDLEYITRM
;
A
#
# COMPACT_ATOMS: atom_id res chain seq x y z
N MET A 1 2.04 32.68 -12.56
CA MET A 1 1.39 34.00 -12.71
C MET A 1 0.89 34.14 -14.14
N ILE A 2 -0.27 33.55 -14.43
CA ILE A 2 -1.24 33.97 -15.45
C ILE A 2 -2.58 33.68 -14.77
N CYS A 3 -3.36 34.73 -14.55
CA CYS A 3 -4.63 34.70 -13.84
C CYS A 3 -5.71 34.78 -14.91
N ASP A 4 -6.42 33.68 -15.15
CA ASP A 4 -7.73 33.75 -15.81
C ASP A 4 -8.78 33.86 -14.70
N GLN A 5 -9.51 34.97 -14.74
CA GLN A 5 -10.66 35.21 -13.88
C GLN A 5 -11.85 34.50 -14.50
N ASP A 6 -12.29 33.39 -13.90
CA ASP A 6 -13.72 33.11 -13.64
C ASP A 6 -13.84 31.79 -12.86
N SER A 7 -14.62 31.83 -11.77
CA SER A 7 -14.73 30.82 -10.69
C SER A 7 -13.48 30.68 -9.80
N ALA A 8 -13.38 31.52 -8.77
CA ALA A 8 -12.36 31.41 -7.73
C ALA A 8 -12.67 30.23 -6.79
N ILE A 9 -12.52 29.02 -7.30
CA ILE A 9 -12.22 27.87 -6.46
C ILE A 9 -10.73 27.98 -6.13
N GLU A 10 -10.41 28.35 -4.90
CA GLU A 10 -9.03 28.41 -4.44
C GLU A 10 -8.46 26.99 -4.37
N VAL A 11 -7.69 26.61 -5.39
CA VAL A 11 -6.99 25.32 -5.42
C VAL A 11 -5.86 25.37 -4.40
N VAL A 12 -6.08 24.75 -3.24
CA VAL A 12 -5.06 24.62 -2.19
C VAL A 12 -3.97 23.67 -2.69
N ARG A 13 -2.77 24.21 -2.96
CA ARG A 13 -1.59 23.44 -3.35
C ARG A 13 -0.62 23.32 -2.19
N ASN A 14 -0.38 22.10 -1.72
CA ASN A 14 0.68 21.79 -0.77
C ASN A 14 1.94 21.35 -1.54
N THR A 15 3.10 21.91 -1.22
CA THR A 15 4.37 21.55 -1.86
C THR A 15 5.43 21.31 -0.80
N ILE A 16 6.12 20.17 -0.90
CA ILE A 16 7.16 19.75 0.03
C ILE A 16 8.40 19.39 -0.79
N GLU A 17 9.51 20.06 -0.51
CA GLU A 17 10.80 19.76 -1.11
C GLU A 17 11.51 18.68 -0.28
N LEU A 18 11.78 17.53 -0.89
CA LEU A 18 12.42 16.38 -0.25
C LEU A 18 13.88 16.18 -0.70
N SER A 19 14.44 17.09 -1.49
CA SER A 19 15.84 17.01 -1.90
C SER A 19 16.80 17.17 -0.72
N THR A 20 17.91 16.43 -0.81
CA THR A 20 18.95 16.39 0.23
C THR A 20 20.31 16.71 -0.39
N GLU A 21 21.18 17.35 0.39
CA GLU A 21 22.52 17.76 -0.06
C GLU A 21 23.60 17.29 0.91
N GLY A 22 24.65 16.66 0.35
CA GLY A 22 25.86 16.27 1.08
C GLY A 22 25.54 15.43 2.32
N SER A 23 25.87 15.96 3.50
CA SER A 23 25.68 15.28 4.79
C SER A 23 24.26 15.39 5.38
N LYS A 24 23.31 16.03 4.70
CA LYS A 24 21.92 16.21 5.17
C LYS A 24 20.98 15.24 4.45
N ASN A 25 21.17 13.94 4.65
CA ASN A 25 20.44 12.87 3.96
C ASN A 25 19.14 12.42 4.66
N ILE A 26 18.69 13.13 5.71
CA ILE A 26 17.48 12.79 6.47
C ILE A 26 16.52 13.98 6.45
N VAL A 27 15.30 13.74 5.99
CA VAL A 27 14.19 14.70 6.05
C VAL A 27 13.19 14.22 7.09
N LEU A 28 12.90 15.07 8.09
CA LEU A 28 11.93 14.76 9.14
C LEU A 28 10.62 15.49 8.88
N VAL A 29 9.56 14.72 8.60
CA VAL A 29 8.20 15.25 8.51
C VAL A 29 7.47 14.98 9.83
N GLY A 30 7.37 16.01 10.67
CA GLY A 30 6.77 15.94 11.99
C GLY A 30 5.31 16.41 12.01
N GLY A 31 4.45 15.70 12.72
CA GLY A 31 3.06 16.09 12.95
C GLY A 31 2.43 15.28 14.08
N LYS A 32 1.41 15.83 14.76
CA LYS A 32 0.64 15.08 15.76
C LYS A 32 -0.16 13.95 15.09
N ASN A 33 -0.64 12.99 15.87
CA ASN A 33 -1.53 11.95 15.33
C ASN A 33 -2.83 12.60 14.83
N GLY A 34 -3.33 12.14 13.68
CA GLY A 34 -4.48 12.73 13.00
C GLY A 34 -4.17 13.93 12.08
N TYR A 35 -2.92 14.40 12.00
CA TYR A 35 -2.54 15.53 11.13
C TYR A 35 -2.14 15.11 9.70
N GLY A 36 -2.50 13.89 9.28
CA GLY A 36 -2.31 13.45 7.89
C GLY A 36 -0.94 12.85 7.54
N LYS A 37 -0.11 12.43 8.52
CA LYS A 37 1.16 11.74 8.23
C LYS A 37 0.97 10.46 7.40
N THR A 38 0.03 9.60 7.81
CA THR A 38 -0.32 8.39 7.07
C THR A 38 -0.92 8.74 5.71
N ASN A 39 -1.84 9.71 5.66
CA ASN A 39 -2.41 10.17 4.39
C ASN A 39 -1.36 10.72 3.43
N PHE A 40 -0.33 11.41 3.93
CA PHE A 40 0.80 11.86 3.13
C PHE A 40 1.56 10.68 2.53
N LEU A 41 1.92 9.67 3.34
CA LEU A 41 2.56 8.45 2.84
C LEU A 41 1.67 7.73 1.81
N MET A 42 0.39 7.54 2.12
CA MET A 42 -0.59 6.92 1.21
C MET A 42 -0.71 7.68 -0.11
N SER A 43 -0.68 9.01 -0.09
CA SER A 43 -0.78 9.84 -1.29
C SER A 43 0.40 9.64 -2.24
N LEU A 44 1.61 9.45 -1.68
CA LEU A 44 2.81 9.20 -2.47
C LEU A 44 2.73 7.82 -3.15
N VAL A 45 2.35 6.80 -2.38
CA VAL A 45 2.22 5.43 -2.86
C VAL A 45 1.08 5.31 -3.88
N TRP A 46 -0.05 5.96 -3.63
CA TRP A 46 -1.17 6.04 -4.56
C TRP A 46 -0.75 6.67 -5.89
N CYS A 47 0.00 7.78 -5.86
CA CYS A 47 0.47 8.42 -7.08
C CYS A 47 1.28 7.46 -7.96
N LEU A 48 2.12 6.61 -7.36
CA LEU A 48 2.93 5.62 -8.07
C LEU A 48 2.09 4.46 -8.62
N TYR A 49 1.31 3.81 -7.75
CA TYR A 49 0.77 2.48 -8.04
C TYR A 49 -0.75 2.45 -8.30
N GLY A 50 -1.49 3.52 -8.01
CA GLY A 50 -2.93 3.57 -8.20
C GLY A 50 -3.64 2.44 -7.46
N ASP A 51 -4.42 1.64 -8.18
CA ASP A 51 -5.19 0.50 -7.65
C ASP A 51 -4.31 -0.65 -7.14
N ASP A 52 -3.06 -0.73 -7.61
CA ASP A 52 -2.11 -1.76 -7.19
C ASP A 52 -1.52 -1.52 -5.79
N ILE A 53 -1.82 -0.39 -5.15
CA ILE A 53 -1.39 -0.08 -3.77
C ILE A 53 -1.71 -1.20 -2.77
N ALA A 54 -2.84 -1.89 -2.94
CA ALA A 54 -3.26 -2.99 -2.05
C ALA A 54 -2.42 -4.26 -2.24
N LYS A 55 -1.60 -4.34 -3.30
CA LYS A 55 -0.69 -5.46 -3.57
C LYS A 55 0.68 -5.29 -2.90
N ILE A 56 1.00 -4.08 -2.42
CA ILE A 56 2.31 -3.76 -1.85
C ILE A 56 2.53 -4.50 -0.52
N ASP A 57 1.58 -4.37 0.40
CA ASP A 57 1.54 -5.13 1.65
C ASP A 57 0.16 -5.11 2.34
N GLU A 58 0.05 -5.86 3.43
CA GLU A 58 -1.16 -5.94 4.25
C GLU A 58 -1.48 -4.64 5.03
N ASN A 59 -0.52 -3.73 5.24
CA ASN A 59 -0.79 -2.44 5.89
C ASN A 59 -1.56 -1.52 4.95
N PHE A 60 -1.05 -1.31 3.74
CA PHE A 60 -1.72 -0.52 2.69
C PHE A 60 -3.10 -1.09 2.39
N LYS A 61 -3.20 -2.40 2.24
CA LYS A 61 -4.47 -3.10 2.02
C LYS A 61 -5.45 -2.86 3.16
N ARG A 62 -5.02 -2.98 4.43
CA ARG A 62 -5.89 -2.69 5.59
C ARG A 62 -6.37 -1.24 5.62
N GLU A 63 -5.50 -0.27 5.35
CA GLU A 63 -5.92 1.15 5.30
C GLU A 63 -7.02 1.39 4.27
N ILE A 64 -6.92 0.76 3.09
CA ILE A 64 -7.95 0.88 2.04
C ILE A 64 -9.25 0.17 2.44
N HIS A 65 -9.14 -1.00 3.07
CA HIS A 65 -10.30 -1.76 3.52
C HIS A 65 -11.04 -1.11 4.68
N LYS A 66 -10.40 -0.26 5.50
CA LYS A 66 -11.11 0.53 6.53
C LYS A 66 -12.19 1.44 5.91
N GLU A 67 -11.94 1.95 4.72
CA GLU A 67 -12.88 2.75 3.94
C GLU A 67 -13.84 1.88 3.09
N GLY A 68 -13.67 0.56 3.14
CA GLY A 68 -14.50 -0.45 2.48
C GLY A 68 -13.89 -0.99 1.18
N ASN A 69 -13.59 -0.10 0.22
CA ASN A 69 -12.95 -0.46 -1.04
C ASN A 69 -12.13 0.71 -1.61
N TYR A 70 -11.33 0.43 -2.65
CA TYR A 70 -10.46 1.43 -3.29
C TYR A 70 -11.22 2.69 -3.76
N SER A 71 -12.38 2.53 -4.40
CA SER A 71 -13.17 3.68 -4.87
C SER A 71 -13.67 4.57 -3.73
N ARG A 72 -14.10 3.97 -2.61
CA ARG A 72 -14.52 4.71 -1.41
C ARG A 72 -13.33 5.39 -0.74
N PHE A 73 -12.20 4.70 -0.63
CA PHE A 73 -10.94 5.25 -0.12
C PHE A 73 -10.53 6.53 -0.87
N LEU A 74 -10.61 6.52 -2.21
CA LEU A 74 -10.31 7.73 -2.99
C LEU A 74 -11.34 8.84 -2.79
N LYS A 75 -12.63 8.49 -2.72
CA LYS A 75 -13.69 9.48 -2.43
C LYS A 75 -13.53 10.13 -1.06
N SER A 76 -13.11 9.37 -0.04
CA SER A 76 -12.86 9.90 1.30
C SER A 76 -11.53 10.66 1.43
N SER A 77 -10.66 10.56 0.44
CA SER A 77 -9.36 11.26 0.41
C SER A 77 -9.46 12.74 0.01
N LEU A 78 -10.58 13.17 -0.58
CA LEU A 78 -10.80 14.58 -0.92
C LEU A 78 -10.91 15.44 0.35
N ASN A 79 -10.19 16.57 0.37
CA ASN A 79 -10.25 17.52 1.47
C ASN A 79 -11.69 18.04 1.68
N TRP A 80 -12.15 18.07 2.93
CA TRP A 80 -13.53 18.43 3.26
C TRP A 80 -13.88 19.88 2.93
N ASP A 81 -12.95 20.83 3.13
CA ASP A 81 -13.17 22.24 2.81
C ASP A 81 -13.27 22.44 1.29
N ALA A 82 -12.43 21.73 0.53
CA ALA A 82 -12.50 21.69 -0.92
C ALA A 82 -13.84 21.11 -1.41
N ALA A 83 -14.27 19.97 -0.85
CA ALA A 83 -15.56 19.36 -1.17
C ALA A 83 -16.74 20.29 -0.85
N ASN A 84 -16.71 20.96 0.31
CA ASN A 84 -17.73 21.95 0.70
C ASN A 84 -17.75 23.19 -0.23
N SER A 85 -16.62 23.47 -0.88
CA SER A 85 -16.49 24.55 -1.86
C SER A 85 -16.85 24.11 -3.29
N GLY A 86 -17.35 22.88 -3.47
CA GLY A 86 -17.75 22.33 -4.77
C GLY A 86 -16.60 21.77 -5.62
N VAL A 87 -15.42 21.57 -5.03
CA VAL A 87 -14.31 20.87 -5.70
C VAL A 87 -14.64 19.38 -5.76
N GLU A 88 -14.49 18.79 -6.93
CA GLU A 88 -14.67 17.34 -7.13
C GLU A 88 -13.36 16.65 -7.52
N GLU A 89 -12.24 17.36 -7.58
CA GLU A 89 -10.98 16.83 -8.09
C GLU A 89 -9.82 17.09 -7.12
N PHE A 90 -8.93 16.11 -6.99
CA PHE A 90 -7.62 16.29 -6.35
C PHE A 90 -6.53 15.58 -7.14
N SER A 91 -5.29 16.02 -6.97
CA SER A 91 -4.13 15.42 -7.60
C SER A 91 -2.93 15.34 -6.67
N VAL A 92 -2.05 14.39 -6.95
CA VAL A 92 -0.73 14.27 -6.34
C VAL A 92 0.31 14.32 -7.44
N GLU A 93 1.35 15.11 -7.22
CA GLU A 93 2.49 15.29 -8.12
C GLU A 93 3.77 14.88 -7.39
N ILE A 94 4.56 14.00 -7.98
CA ILE A 94 5.88 13.59 -7.49
C ILE A 94 6.91 13.87 -8.59
N GLU A 95 7.96 14.60 -8.24
CA GLU A 95 9.11 14.82 -9.12
C GLU A 95 10.31 14.01 -8.63
N PHE A 96 10.77 13.09 -9.48
CA PHE A 96 12.02 12.35 -9.32
C PHE A 96 13.13 13.09 -10.06
N SER A 97 14.31 13.13 -9.45
CA SER A 97 15.53 13.63 -10.09
C SER A 97 16.53 12.49 -10.21
N LYS A 98 17.43 12.57 -11.20
CA LYS A 98 18.47 11.58 -11.46
C LYS A 98 17.92 10.19 -11.77
N VAL A 99 16.91 10.15 -12.64
CA VAL A 99 16.38 8.90 -13.20
C VAL A 99 17.29 8.45 -14.34
N GLU A 100 17.81 7.24 -14.25
CA GLU A 100 18.61 6.60 -15.30
C GLU A 100 17.67 5.86 -16.26
N LEU A 101 17.81 6.10 -17.57
CA LEU A 101 16.98 5.51 -18.61
C LEU A 101 17.85 4.84 -19.68
N PRO A 102 17.40 3.77 -20.36
CA PRO A 102 18.20 3.07 -21.34
C PRO A 102 18.40 3.89 -22.62
N ASP A 103 19.45 3.57 -23.38
CA ASP A 103 19.71 4.19 -24.67
C ASP A 103 18.52 3.99 -25.63
N ALA A 104 17.99 5.09 -26.14
CA ALA A 104 16.94 5.10 -27.15
C ALA A 104 17.14 6.28 -28.11
N LYS A 105 16.27 6.41 -29.12
CA LYS A 105 16.40 7.40 -30.19
C LYS A 105 16.57 8.85 -29.68
N ASP A 106 15.95 9.17 -28.54
CA ASP A 106 15.99 10.47 -27.88
C ASP A 106 16.47 10.39 -26.40
N ILE A 107 17.02 9.23 -25.99
CA ILE A 107 17.43 8.95 -24.61
C ILE A 107 18.88 8.47 -24.61
N LYS A 108 19.71 9.03 -23.73
CA LYS A 108 21.08 8.58 -23.51
C LYS A 108 21.21 8.07 -22.08
N SER A 109 21.79 6.89 -21.93
CA SER A 109 21.95 6.22 -20.64
C SER A 109 22.82 6.95 -19.63
N ASP A 110 23.76 7.77 -20.09
CA ASP A 110 24.61 8.59 -19.21
C ASP A 110 23.92 9.88 -18.71
N ASP A 111 22.72 10.21 -19.21
CA ASP A 111 21.99 11.42 -18.80
C ASP A 111 21.08 11.13 -17.60
N ASN A 112 21.08 12.06 -16.64
CA ASN A 112 20.22 12.03 -15.47
C ASN A 112 18.92 12.79 -15.75
N TYR A 113 17.80 12.09 -15.90
CA TYR A 113 16.53 12.70 -16.25
C TYR A 113 15.74 13.15 -15.01
N LYS A 114 14.94 14.21 -15.20
CA LYS A 114 13.85 14.55 -14.28
C LYS A 114 12.55 13.95 -14.78
N CYS A 115 11.83 13.30 -13.89
CA CYS A 115 10.55 12.65 -14.19
C CYS A 115 9.49 13.17 -13.23
N LYS A 116 8.34 13.57 -13.76
CA LYS A 116 7.19 14.02 -13.01
C LYS A 116 6.03 13.06 -13.20
N LEU A 117 5.53 12.52 -12.10
CA LEU A 117 4.34 11.70 -12.03
C LEU A 117 3.19 12.55 -11.51
N ILE A 118 2.07 12.54 -12.22
CA ILE A 118 0.85 13.26 -11.83
C ILE A 118 -0.30 12.27 -11.85
N ARG A 119 -0.93 12.05 -10.70
CA ARG A 119 -2.16 11.26 -10.61
C ARG A 119 -3.29 12.14 -10.13
N THR A 120 -4.41 12.09 -10.84
CA THR A 120 -5.60 12.91 -10.60
C THR A 120 -6.80 12.00 -10.40
N PHE A 121 -7.65 12.33 -9.43
CA PHE A 121 -8.91 11.63 -9.21
C PHE A 121 -10.07 12.63 -9.15
N ASN A 122 -11.13 12.31 -9.88
CA ASN A 122 -12.37 13.06 -9.89
C ASN A 122 -13.47 12.28 -9.16
N THR A 123 -13.93 12.80 -8.02
CA THR A 123 -14.90 12.16 -7.12
C THR A 123 -16.31 12.09 -7.72
N GLY A 124 -16.70 13.07 -8.56
CA GLY A 124 -18.00 13.13 -9.22
C GLY A 124 -18.17 12.04 -10.29
N THR A 125 -17.18 11.89 -11.16
CA THR A 125 -17.15 10.87 -12.22
C THR A 125 -16.57 9.53 -11.76
N SER A 126 -15.89 9.50 -10.62
CA SER A 126 -15.08 8.36 -10.14
C SER A 126 -14.03 7.92 -11.17
N SER A 127 -13.48 8.89 -11.90
CA SER A 127 -12.42 8.65 -12.88
C SER A 127 -11.05 8.98 -12.31
N GLU A 128 -10.06 8.20 -12.72
CA GLU A 128 -8.67 8.32 -12.32
C GLU A 128 -7.82 8.47 -13.58
N ASP A 129 -6.92 9.46 -13.57
CA ASP A 129 -5.97 9.71 -14.66
C ASP A 129 -4.54 9.73 -14.11
N PHE A 130 -3.61 9.17 -14.87
CA PHE A 130 -2.20 9.07 -14.47
C PHE A 130 -1.31 9.51 -15.62
N ASN A 131 -0.43 10.48 -15.40
CA ASN A 131 0.47 11.02 -16.40
C ASN A 131 1.92 11.00 -15.95
N ILE A 132 2.80 10.75 -16.91
CA ILE A 132 4.25 10.74 -16.72
C ILE A 132 4.85 11.74 -17.70
N LEU A 133 5.64 12.68 -17.18
CA LEU A 133 6.35 13.68 -17.95
C LEU A 133 7.84 13.52 -17.67
N VAL A 134 8.63 13.19 -18.69
CA VAL A 134 10.08 13.10 -18.57
C VAL A 134 10.72 14.24 -19.35
N GLU A 135 11.67 14.92 -18.73
CA GLU A 135 12.35 16.06 -19.35
C GLU A 135 13.03 15.65 -20.66
N ASN A 136 12.87 16.47 -21.71
CA ASN A 136 13.43 16.25 -23.05
C ASN A 136 12.94 14.97 -23.77
N ILE A 137 11.93 14.27 -23.25
CA ILE A 137 11.31 13.11 -23.90
C ILE A 137 9.89 13.48 -24.31
N ASN A 138 9.45 12.96 -25.46
CA ASN A 138 8.09 13.21 -25.95
C ASN A 138 7.05 12.60 -24.98
N PRO A 139 6.08 13.39 -24.48
CA PRO A 139 5.00 12.89 -23.62
C PRO A 139 4.19 11.74 -24.25
N ASN A 140 4.14 11.67 -25.58
CA ASN A 140 3.45 10.62 -26.33
C ASN A 140 4.10 9.23 -26.19
N LEU A 141 5.25 9.10 -25.50
CA LEU A 141 5.81 7.79 -25.17
C LEU A 141 4.91 7.01 -24.19
N PHE A 142 4.13 7.73 -23.37
CA PHE A 142 3.30 7.18 -22.30
C PHE A 142 1.80 7.31 -22.61
N LEU A 143 1.35 6.84 -23.77
CA LEU A 143 -0.07 6.91 -24.13
C LEU A 143 -0.92 5.85 -23.44
N GLU A 144 -0.37 4.65 -23.26
CA GLU A 144 -1.09 3.52 -22.65
C GLU A 144 -0.79 3.41 -21.16
N THR A 145 -1.82 3.09 -20.37
CA THR A 145 -1.72 2.92 -18.91
C THR A 145 -0.72 1.83 -18.53
N ASP A 146 -0.64 0.74 -19.29
CA ASP A 146 0.28 -0.37 -19.00
C ASP A 146 1.74 0.05 -19.18
N HIS A 147 2.05 0.86 -20.21
CA HIS A 147 3.40 1.42 -20.38
C HIS A 147 3.80 2.33 -19.22
N LYS A 148 2.84 3.08 -18.64
CA LYS A 148 3.10 3.91 -17.45
C LYS A 148 3.43 3.06 -16.23
N LYS A 149 2.71 1.95 -16.02
CA LYS A 149 2.99 1.00 -14.93
C LYS A 149 4.37 0.35 -15.09
N VAL A 150 4.69 -0.12 -16.29
CA VAL A 150 6.01 -0.68 -16.62
C VAL A 150 7.11 0.34 -16.38
N PHE A 151 6.92 1.61 -16.77
CA PHE A 151 7.91 2.64 -16.53
C PHE A 151 8.22 2.86 -15.04
N VAL A 152 7.18 2.93 -14.19
CA VAL A 152 7.36 3.07 -12.74
C VAL A 152 8.11 1.86 -12.18
N ASN A 153 7.78 0.66 -12.64
CA ASN A 153 8.37 -0.58 -12.14
C ASN A 153 9.84 -0.74 -12.56
N ASP A 154 10.17 -0.44 -13.81
CA ASP A 154 11.49 -0.72 -14.39
C ASP A 154 12.51 0.39 -14.12
N TYR A 155 12.07 1.64 -14.00
CA TYR A 155 12.97 2.81 -13.95
C TYR A 155 12.86 3.64 -12.67
N LEU A 156 11.82 3.44 -11.85
CA LEU A 156 11.66 4.16 -10.58
C LEU A 156 11.74 3.20 -9.40
N ILE A 157 10.60 2.71 -8.93
CA ILE A 157 10.52 1.86 -7.74
C ILE A 157 9.64 0.66 -8.10
N PRO A 158 10.23 -0.54 -8.23
CA PRO A 158 9.48 -1.77 -8.43
C PRO A 158 8.41 -1.95 -7.35
N ILE A 159 7.24 -2.45 -7.72
CA ILE A 159 6.14 -2.64 -6.76
C ILE A 159 6.52 -3.62 -5.64
N GLU A 160 7.36 -4.61 -5.96
CA GLU A 160 7.88 -5.59 -5.01
C GLU A 160 8.84 -4.96 -3.98
N ALA A 161 9.52 -3.87 -4.37
CA ALA A 161 10.42 -3.09 -3.54
C ALA A 161 9.67 -2.05 -2.69
N ALA A 162 8.49 -1.62 -3.12
CA ALA A 162 7.73 -0.53 -2.52
C ALA A 162 7.51 -0.70 -1.01
N LYS A 163 7.26 -1.94 -0.54
CA LYS A 163 7.06 -2.26 0.89
C LYS A 163 8.26 -1.96 1.79
N PHE A 164 9.45 -1.79 1.21
CA PHE A 164 10.71 -1.48 1.89
C PHE A 164 11.16 -0.03 1.70
N VAL A 165 10.51 0.72 0.79
CA VAL A 165 10.74 2.15 0.61
C VAL A 165 9.67 2.95 1.35
N PHE A 166 8.41 2.53 1.24
CA PHE A 166 7.25 3.17 1.83
C PHE A 166 6.77 2.36 3.04
N PHE A 167 7.23 2.76 4.22
CA PHE A 167 6.85 2.13 5.48
C PHE A 167 6.69 3.20 6.58
N ASP A 168 5.88 2.87 7.57
CA ASP A 168 5.71 3.68 8.77
C ASP A 168 6.70 3.26 9.87
N ALA A 169 6.72 4.05 10.95
CA ALA A 169 7.57 3.74 12.10
C ALA A 169 7.14 2.46 12.84
N GLU A 170 5.89 2.03 12.72
CA GLU A 170 5.40 0.78 13.32
C GLU A 170 6.09 -0.43 12.68
N LYS A 171 6.28 -0.42 11.35
CA LYS A 171 7.09 -1.43 10.66
C LYS A 171 8.54 -1.49 11.13
N ILE A 172 9.18 -0.34 11.33
CA ILE A 172 10.57 -0.30 11.84
C ILE A 172 10.66 -0.97 13.20
N ALA A 173 9.72 -0.66 14.09
CA ALA A 173 9.65 -1.30 15.40
C ALA A 173 9.45 -2.82 15.27
N SER A 174 8.56 -3.26 14.39
CA SER A 174 8.34 -4.69 14.14
C SER A 174 9.59 -5.41 13.62
N TRP A 175 10.38 -4.75 12.76
CA TRP A 175 11.64 -5.32 12.28
C TRP A 175 12.67 -5.39 13.40
N ALA A 176 12.81 -4.34 14.20
CA ALA A 176 13.75 -4.30 15.32
C ALA A 176 13.40 -5.26 16.48
N GLU A 177 12.15 -5.74 16.54
CA GLU A 177 11.69 -6.73 17.51
C GLU A 177 11.93 -8.18 17.05
N LEU A 178 12.31 -8.41 15.79
CA LEU A 178 12.64 -9.73 15.27
C LEU A 178 13.98 -10.22 15.81
N SER A 179 14.19 -11.53 15.83
CA SER A 179 15.53 -12.06 16.11
C SER A 179 16.49 -11.67 14.98
N THR A 180 17.79 -11.52 15.25
CA THR A 180 18.77 -11.12 14.23
C THR A 180 18.79 -12.03 12.99
N LYS A 181 18.35 -13.29 13.12
CA LYS A 181 18.21 -14.21 11.98
C LYS A 181 16.96 -13.91 11.15
N ASP A 182 15.86 -13.58 11.80
CA ASP A 182 14.59 -13.26 11.14
C ASP A 182 14.64 -11.87 10.50
N GLU A 183 15.30 -10.90 11.15
CA GLU A 183 15.66 -9.59 10.55
C GLU A 183 16.46 -9.77 9.26
N GLY A 184 17.51 -10.62 9.31
CA GLY A 184 18.35 -10.93 8.15
C GLY A 184 17.56 -11.61 7.03
N SER A 185 16.57 -12.44 7.37
CA SER A 185 15.68 -13.06 6.38
C SER A 185 14.77 -12.04 5.70
N VAL A 186 14.17 -11.11 6.46
CA VAL A 186 13.31 -10.05 5.91
C VAL A 186 14.13 -9.14 4.99
N LEU A 187 15.34 -8.78 5.40
CA LEU A 187 16.24 -7.94 4.61
C LEU A 187 16.75 -8.68 3.36
N ASN A 188 17.06 -9.98 3.45
CA ASN A 188 17.47 -10.77 2.29
C ASN A 188 16.33 -10.98 1.30
N ASP A 189 15.10 -11.23 1.77
CA ASP A 189 13.90 -11.27 0.91
C ASP A 189 13.69 -9.91 0.23
N ALA A 190 13.91 -8.81 0.97
CA ALA A 190 13.80 -7.46 0.44
C ALA A 190 14.79 -7.18 -0.69
N LEU A 191 16.07 -7.43 -0.40
CA LEU A 191 17.15 -7.27 -1.35
C LEU A 191 16.99 -8.24 -2.52
N GLY A 192 16.54 -9.46 -2.27
CA GLY A 192 16.26 -10.46 -3.30
C GLY A 192 15.20 -9.98 -4.28
N LYS A 193 14.07 -9.46 -3.79
CA LYS A 193 13.02 -8.88 -4.64
C LYS A 193 13.48 -7.64 -5.40
N ILE A 194 14.22 -6.74 -4.74
CA ILE A 194 14.79 -5.56 -5.40
C ILE A 194 15.76 -5.95 -6.53
N LEU A 195 16.54 -7.00 -6.33
CA LEU A 195 17.51 -7.52 -7.31
C LEU A 195 16.88 -8.44 -8.36
N GLY A 196 15.56 -8.70 -8.29
CA GLY A 196 14.87 -9.64 -9.18
C GLY A 196 15.30 -11.10 -9.00
N LEU A 197 15.83 -11.45 -7.82
CA LEU A 197 16.22 -12.84 -7.48
C LEU A 197 15.01 -13.76 -7.36
N ASP A 198 13.82 -13.21 -7.10
CA ASP A 198 12.57 -13.94 -7.03
C ASP A 198 12.23 -14.66 -8.35
N ILE A 199 12.55 -14.05 -9.50
CA ILE A 199 12.39 -14.69 -10.81
C ILE A 199 13.27 -15.94 -10.92
N TYR A 200 14.50 -15.86 -10.40
CA TYR A 200 15.43 -17.00 -10.42
C TYR A 200 15.00 -18.07 -9.41
N GLU A 201 14.51 -17.69 -8.23
CA GLU A 201 13.96 -18.64 -7.25
C GLU A 201 12.73 -19.37 -7.81
N ALA A 202 11.83 -18.66 -8.49
CA ALA A 202 10.69 -19.26 -9.18
C ALA A 202 11.16 -20.24 -10.27
N LEU A 203 12.13 -19.83 -11.10
CA LEU A 203 12.70 -20.71 -12.13
C LEU A 203 13.36 -21.96 -11.55
N ILE A 204 14.08 -21.83 -10.43
CA ILE A 204 14.67 -22.98 -9.72
C ILE A 204 13.55 -23.93 -9.28
N GLY A 205 12.47 -23.43 -8.67
CA GLY A 205 11.32 -24.24 -8.26
C GLY A 205 10.62 -24.93 -9.44
N ASP A 206 10.49 -24.25 -10.58
CA ASP A 206 9.93 -24.82 -11.80
C ASP A 206 10.81 -25.96 -12.34
N LEU A 207 12.13 -25.78 -12.36
CA LEU A 207 13.08 -26.80 -12.80
C LEU A 207 13.14 -28.00 -11.85
N GLU A 208 13.04 -27.78 -10.54
CA GLU A 208 12.94 -28.85 -9.54
C GLU A 208 11.67 -29.67 -9.75
N SER A 209 10.52 -28.99 -9.89
CA SER A 209 9.22 -29.63 -10.16
C SER A 209 9.26 -30.45 -11.45
N TYR A 210 9.84 -29.90 -12.51
CA TYR A 210 10.02 -30.61 -13.78
C TYR A 210 10.92 -31.85 -13.63
N THR A 211 12.04 -31.70 -12.93
CA THR A 211 12.99 -32.79 -12.69
C THR A 211 12.36 -33.91 -11.86
N ASP A 212 11.59 -33.56 -10.84
CA ASP A 212 10.88 -34.52 -10.01
C ASP A 212 9.79 -35.25 -10.78
N GLY A 213 9.11 -34.58 -11.71
CA GLY A 213 8.23 -35.23 -12.68
C GLY A 213 8.94 -36.31 -13.51
N LEU A 214 10.11 -35.98 -14.07
CA LEU A 214 10.92 -36.94 -14.84
C LEU A 214 11.41 -38.12 -13.98
N ARG A 215 11.83 -37.86 -12.73
CA ARG A 215 12.23 -38.90 -11.77
C ARG A 215 11.06 -39.83 -11.44
N LYS A 216 9.86 -39.28 -11.22
CA LYS A 216 8.64 -40.04 -10.97
C LYS A 216 8.23 -40.90 -12.17
N ASP A 217 8.42 -40.42 -13.39
CA ASP A 217 8.13 -41.20 -14.60
C ASP A 217 9.14 -42.29 -14.87
N SER A 218 10.40 -42.08 -14.47
CA SER A 218 11.47 -43.07 -14.57
C SER A 218 11.49 -44.07 -13.41
N ALA A 219 10.65 -43.87 -12.38
CA ALA A 219 10.64 -44.70 -11.17
C ALA A 219 9.96 -46.06 -11.39
N THR A 220 10.43 -47.06 -10.65
CA THR A 220 9.84 -48.40 -10.60
C THR A 220 8.38 -48.34 -10.11
N SER A 221 7.51 -49.26 -10.53
CA SER A 221 6.06 -49.20 -10.24
C SER A 221 5.74 -49.12 -8.74
N THR A 222 6.51 -49.79 -7.88
CA THR A 222 6.39 -49.74 -6.42
C THR A 222 6.70 -48.36 -5.84
N VAL A 223 7.77 -47.72 -6.33
CA VAL A 223 8.16 -46.36 -5.90
C VAL A 223 7.14 -45.34 -6.41
N LYS A 224 6.66 -45.50 -7.65
CA LYS A 224 5.60 -44.65 -8.23
C LYS A 224 4.31 -44.73 -7.40
N GLN A 225 3.90 -45.92 -6.96
CA GLN A 225 2.77 -46.08 -6.04
C GLN A 225 2.99 -45.39 -4.69
N GLN A 226 4.17 -45.50 -4.09
CA GLN A 226 4.49 -44.80 -2.84
C GLN A 226 4.42 -43.28 -3.01
N ILE A 227 5.03 -42.74 -4.07
CA ILE A 227 4.97 -41.30 -4.40
C ILE A 227 3.51 -40.85 -4.52
N THR A 228 2.69 -41.53 -5.33
CA THR A 228 1.27 -41.16 -5.51
C THR A 228 0.43 -41.27 -4.23
N THR A 229 0.79 -42.18 -3.32
CA THR A 229 0.09 -42.33 -2.04
C THR A 229 0.44 -41.18 -1.11
N THR A 230 1.72 -40.80 -1.05
CA THR A 230 2.19 -39.68 -0.25
C THR A 230 1.65 -38.34 -0.77
N GLU A 231 1.66 -38.13 -2.09
CA GLU A 231 1.07 -36.93 -2.73
C GLU A 231 -0.42 -36.77 -2.38
N LYS A 232 -1.22 -37.84 -2.49
CA LYS A 232 -2.62 -37.82 -2.04
C LYS A 232 -2.76 -37.51 -0.55
N GLY A 233 -1.84 -37.99 0.28
CA GLY A 233 -1.80 -37.64 1.70
C GLY A 233 -1.54 -36.17 1.94
N ILE A 234 -0.63 -35.56 1.16
CA ILE A 234 -0.35 -34.12 1.20
C ILE A 234 -1.58 -33.32 0.77
N GLU A 235 -2.22 -33.72 -0.34
CA GLU A 235 -3.42 -33.07 -0.88
C GLU A 235 -4.57 -33.06 0.15
N LEU A 236 -4.85 -34.21 0.78
CA LEU A 236 -5.84 -34.33 1.86
C LEU A 236 -5.51 -33.48 3.09
N ASN A 237 -4.22 -33.31 3.41
CA ASN A 237 -3.81 -32.47 4.52
C ASN A 237 -3.93 -30.98 4.17
N ALA A 238 -3.63 -30.59 2.92
CA ALA A 238 -3.79 -29.23 2.44
C ALA A 238 -5.27 -28.81 2.46
N GLU A 239 -6.19 -29.69 2.05
CA GLU A 239 -7.64 -29.45 2.17
C GLU A 239 -8.08 -29.24 3.62
N LYS A 240 -7.56 -30.04 4.56
CA LYS A 240 -7.84 -29.86 5.99
C LYS A 240 -7.30 -28.54 6.54
N ILE A 241 -6.10 -28.14 6.12
CA ILE A 241 -5.51 -26.85 6.51
C ILE A 241 -6.39 -25.70 6.01
N SER A 242 -6.76 -25.70 4.73
CA SER A 242 -7.65 -24.66 4.18
C SER A 242 -9.00 -24.60 4.91
N PHE A 243 -9.59 -25.76 5.24
CA PHE A 243 -10.82 -25.80 6.04
C PHE A 243 -10.65 -25.16 7.43
N LEU A 244 -9.53 -25.43 8.10
CA LEU A 244 -9.24 -24.86 9.42
C LEU A 244 -8.95 -23.35 9.34
N GLU A 245 -8.26 -22.90 8.29
CA GLU A 245 -8.04 -21.47 8.04
C GLU A 245 -9.36 -20.73 7.84
N ASP A 246 -10.30 -21.32 7.09
CA ASP A 246 -11.65 -20.80 6.90
C ASP A 246 -12.43 -20.71 8.24
N GLU A 247 -12.27 -21.69 9.13
CA GLU A 247 -12.85 -21.63 10.47
C GLU A 247 -12.22 -20.54 11.33
N ILE A 248 -10.90 -20.35 11.25
CA ILE A 248 -10.18 -19.29 11.96
C ILE A 248 -10.72 -17.93 11.52
N LEU A 249 -10.83 -17.70 10.21
CA LEU A 249 -11.29 -16.43 9.64
C LEU A 249 -12.74 -16.11 10.07
N LYS A 250 -13.62 -17.12 10.10
CA LYS A 250 -14.98 -16.99 10.65
C LYS A 250 -14.99 -16.60 12.12
N ARG A 251 -14.12 -17.23 12.93
CA ARG A 251 -14.00 -16.92 14.37
C ARG A 251 -13.44 -15.54 14.61
N GLU A 252 -12.45 -15.11 13.84
CA GLU A 252 -11.89 -13.75 13.90
C GLU A 252 -12.93 -12.68 13.57
N THR A 253 -13.72 -12.92 12.52
CA THR A 253 -14.85 -12.04 12.16
C THR A 253 -15.86 -11.94 13.30
N ALA A 254 -16.23 -13.07 13.92
CA ALA A 254 -17.13 -13.09 15.08
C ALA A 254 -16.55 -12.34 16.29
N ILE A 255 -15.24 -12.42 16.53
CA ILE A 255 -14.55 -11.65 17.58
C ILE A 255 -14.65 -10.14 17.29
N ILE A 256 -14.46 -9.72 16.03
CA ILE A 256 -14.60 -8.31 15.63
C ILE A 256 -16.02 -7.82 15.87
N GLU A 257 -17.04 -8.59 15.48
CA GLU A 257 -18.45 -8.25 15.73
C GLU A 257 -18.76 -8.14 17.22
N LEU A 258 -18.28 -9.08 18.04
CA LEU A 258 -18.48 -9.05 19.49
C LEU A 258 -17.78 -7.86 20.13
N LYS A 259 -16.56 -7.52 19.70
CA LYS A 259 -15.86 -6.31 20.15
C LYS A 259 -16.63 -5.04 19.76
N GLY A 260 -17.20 -5.00 18.55
CA GLY A 260 -18.09 -3.91 18.12
C GLY A 260 -19.29 -3.74 19.04
N LYS A 261 -19.96 -4.84 19.38
CA LYS A 261 -21.09 -4.83 20.35
C LYS A 261 -20.66 -4.38 21.74
N ILE A 262 -19.48 -4.78 22.22
CA ILE A 262 -18.94 -4.31 23.50
C ILE A 262 -18.79 -2.79 23.50
N ILE A 263 -18.18 -2.22 22.44
CA ILE A 263 -18.03 -0.76 22.29
C ILE A 263 -19.39 -0.06 22.24
N GLU A 264 -20.37 -0.64 21.56
CA GLU A 264 -21.74 -0.12 21.50
C GLU A 264 -22.39 -0.11 22.89
N TYR A 265 -22.27 -1.20 23.66
CA TYR A 265 -22.79 -1.27 25.03
C TYR A 265 -22.05 -0.33 26.00
N GLU A 266 -20.73 -0.19 25.88
CA GLU A 266 -19.95 0.77 26.66
C GLU A 266 -20.38 2.21 26.36
N SER A 267 -20.57 2.54 25.08
CA SER A 267 -21.07 3.85 24.66
C SER A 267 -22.49 4.10 25.18
N PHE A 268 -23.35 3.09 25.14
CA PHE A 268 -24.70 3.14 25.71
C PHE A 268 -24.64 3.37 27.24
N LEU A 269 -23.80 2.65 27.97
CA LEU A 269 -23.62 2.80 29.42
C LEU A 269 -23.09 4.19 29.77
N ILE A 270 -22.13 4.73 29.03
CA ILE A 270 -21.62 6.10 29.22
C ILE A 270 -22.73 7.12 28.99
N SER A 271 -23.56 6.92 27.95
CA SER A 271 -24.69 7.80 27.65
C SER A 271 -25.75 7.82 28.75
N GLN A 272 -26.04 6.66 29.37
CA GLN A 272 -26.98 6.55 30.48
C GLN A 272 -26.36 6.99 31.81
N GLY A 273 -25.07 6.73 32.02
CA GLY A 273 -24.33 7.18 33.21
C GLY A 273 -24.20 8.71 33.27
N LYS A 274 -24.01 9.39 32.13
CA LYS A 274 -24.12 10.85 32.04
C LYS A 274 -25.52 11.38 32.36
N ARG A 275 -26.56 10.56 32.17
CA ARG A 275 -27.96 10.92 32.47
C ARG A 275 -28.29 10.79 33.97
N VAL A 276 -27.50 10.02 34.73
CA VAL A 276 -27.62 9.87 36.19
C VAL A 276 -26.77 10.91 36.96
N LEU A 277 -25.83 11.59 36.27
CA LEU A 277 -24.97 12.64 36.84
C LEU A 277 -25.36 14.05 36.35
N SER A 278 -26.65 14.34 36.17
CA SER A 278 -27.09 15.74 36.10
C SER A 278 -26.96 16.37 37.48
N VAL A 279 -26.37 17.56 37.50
CA VAL A 279 -25.81 18.31 38.64
C VAL A 279 -26.81 18.67 39.76
N ASP A 280 -28.08 18.24 39.69
CA ASP A 280 -29.14 18.66 40.60
C ASP A 280 -29.29 17.80 41.88
N ASP A 281 -28.74 16.58 41.94
CA ASP A 281 -28.90 15.70 43.12
C ASP A 281 -27.78 15.83 44.18
N LEU A 282 -26.68 16.53 43.86
CA LEU A 282 -25.55 16.72 44.79
C LEU A 282 -25.78 17.85 45.81
N GLU A 283 -26.68 18.80 45.54
CA GLU A 283 -27.05 19.85 46.51
C GLU A 283 -28.00 19.37 47.62
N TYR A 284 -28.69 18.24 47.44
CA TYR A 284 -29.60 17.71 48.48
C TYR A 284 -28.86 16.99 49.61
N ILE A 285 -27.69 16.40 49.33
CA ILE A 285 -26.92 15.62 50.32
C ILE A 285 -26.04 16.50 51.21
N THR A 286 -25.79 17.76 50.83
CA THR A 286 -24.97 18.68 51.65
C THR A 286 -25.80 19.53 52.63
N ARG A 287 -27.13 19.30 52.71
CA ARG A 287 -28.06 20.04 53.59
C ARG A 287 -28.95 19.17 54.50
N MET A 288 -28.64 17.89 54.67
CA MET A 288 -29.12 17.06 55.78
C MET A 288 -27.97 16.68 56.70
#